data_AF-A0A916UG99-F1
#
_entry.id   AF-A0A916UG99-F1
#
_cell.length_a   1.000
_cell.length_b   1.000
_cell.length_c   1.000
_cell.angle_alpha   90.00
_cell.angle_beta   90.00
_cell.angle_gamma   90.00
#
_symmetry.space_group_name_H-M   'P 1'
#
loop_
_entity.id
_entity.type
_entity.pdbx_description
1 polymer ?
#
loop_
_entity_poly.entity_id
_entity_poly.type
_entity_poly.pdbx_seq_one_letter_code
_entity_poly.pdbx_strand_id
1 'polypeptide(L)'
;MFYLVAAAFIVLLAWRLAVAPEWQDAIGGSMAGVAKPLLVPLVDLINKPSFVYVVSIFILLSAVGVCIYYWLRVARPELRRLRRLEGAIRSLAGPRQRGHDGADALAELGRVLGPAAVFGPSWAAYHGEARRTGRVPAAPYAPLALHDLGAIEGTRGGLMQALPGYYTSAGLVLTFVGLVVALYFAGKGFQSGDVGEAREAILRLLNASSFKFLISVAALSSALLISLVANLSHSAVRRAARRTIEAADQHLDALRATQAPPAAEPTLTDVVERLDRLIAGIQTLADRLAIEPPGVRQPLDAT
;
A
#
# COMPACT_ATOMS: atom_id res chain seq x y z
N MET A 1 -8.44 -13.39 21.23
CA MET A 1 -9.05 -13.32 22.57
C MET A 1 -9.34 -11.88 23.02
N PHE A 2 -8.35 -10.96 22.97
CA PHE A 2 -8.53 -9.55 23.38
C PHE A 2 -9.67 -8.80 22.64
N TYR A 3 -9.79 -9.00 21.32
CA TYR A 3 -10.82 -8.35 20.50
C TYR A 3 -12.26 -8.79 20.81
N LEU A 4 -12.46 -10.04 21.25
CA LEU A 4 -13.79 -10.55 21.62
C LEU A 4 -14.25 -10.01 22.98
N VAL A 5 -13.32 -9.87 23.93
CA VAL A 5 -13.60 -9.25 25.24
C VAL A 5 -13.89 -7.76 25.07
N ALA A 6 -13.14 -7.06 24.23
CA ALA A 6 -13.40 -5.66 23.91
C ALA A 6 -14.76 -5.46 23.21
N ALA A 7 -15.11 -6.33 22.24
CA ALA A 7 -16.40 -6.27 21.57
C ALA A 7 -17.57 -6.55 22.54
N ALA A 8 -17.45 -7.58 23.39
CA ALA A 8 -18.47 -7.89 24.41
C ALA A 8 -18.64 -6.74 25.42
N PHE A 9 -17.53 -6.10 25.83
CA PHE A 9 -17.57 -4.94 26.72
C PHE A 9 -18.26 -3.74 26.07
N ILE A 10 -18.00 -3.45 24.79
CA ILE A 10 -18.66 -2.37 24.03
C ILE A 10 -20.16 -2.64 23.88
N VAL A 11 -20.56 -3.88 23.59
CA VAL A 11 -21.98 -4.28 23.48
C VAL A 11 -22.68 -4.17 24.83
N LEU A 12 -22.05 -4.61 25.92
CA LEU A 12 -22.60 -4.50 27.26
C LEU A 12 -22.72 -3.03 27.71
N LEU A 13 -21.74 -2.19 27.37
CA LEU A 13 -21.73 -0.76 27.63
C LEU A 13 -22.84 -0.05 26.84
N ALA A 14 -23.00 -0.39 25.55
CA ALA A 14 -24.06 0.14 24.70
C ALA A 14 -25.46 -0.27 25.18
N TRP A 15 -25.63 -1.52 25.62
CA TRP A 15 -26.87 -1.99 26.25
C TRP A 15 -27.15 -1.19 27.53
N ARG A 16 -26.17 -1.10 28.43
CA ARG A 16 -26.31 -0.33 29.69
C ARG A 16 -26.67 1.13 29.42
N LEU A 17 -26.09 1.75 28.39
CA LEU A 17 -26.43 3.11 27.95
C LEU A 17 -27.86 3.22 27.41
N ALA A 18 -28.36 2.20 26.73
CA ALA A 18 -29.69 2.20 26.12
C ALA A 18 -30.83 2.00 27.13
N VAL A 19 -30.57 1.34 28.27
CA VAL A 19 -31.62 0.90 29.20
C VAL A 19 -31.71 1.76 30.47
N ALA A 20 -30.74 2.62 30.77
CA ALA A 20 -30.74 3.44 31.98
C ALA A 20 -31.13 4.92 31.71
N PRO A 21 -32.41 5.32 31.93
CA PRO A 21 -32.89 6.69 31.69
C PRO A 21 -32.24 7.73 32.62
N GLU A 22 -31.78 7.31 33.80
CA GLU A 22 -31.15 8.18 34.81
C GLU A 22 -29.87 8.87 34.30
N TRP A 23 -29.16 8.24 33.36
CA TRP A 23 -27.96 8.82 32.75
C TRP A 23 -28.33 9.90 31.72
N GLN A 24 -29.49 9.80 31.06
CA GLN A 24 -29.95 10.82 30.11
C GLN A 24 -30.28 12.13 30.83
N ASP A 25 -30.87 12.07 32.02
CA ASP A 25 -31.18 13.26 32.82
C ASP A 25 -29.93 13.83 33.52
N ALA A 26 -29.05 12.97 34.03
CA ALA A 26 -27.79 13.40 34.67
C ALA A 26 -26.77 13.99 33.67
N ILE A 27 -26.65 13.38 32.48
CA ILE A 27 -25.86 13.92 31.36
C ILE A 27 -26.59 15.14 30.79
N GLY A 28 -27.91 15.10 30.66
CA GLY A 28 -28.72 16.22 30.16
C GLY A 28 -28.52 17.50 30.96
N GLY A 29 -28.61 17.44 32.29
CA GLY A 29 -28.40 18.60 33.17
C GLY A 29 -26.94 19.06 33.24
N SER A 30 -26.00 18.11 33.37
CA SER A 30 -24.57 18.42 33.58
C SER A 30 -23.84 18.79 32.28
N MET A 31 -24.10 18.07 31.18
CA MET A 31 -23.63 18.51 29.86
C MET A 31 -24.37 19.76 29.40
N ALA A 32 -25.65 19.99 29.70
CA ALA A 32 -26.27 21.27 29.29
C ALA A 32 -25.56 22.48 29.93
N GLY A 33 -25.04 22.36 31.15
CA GLY A 33 -24.26 23.41 31.81
C GLY A 33 -22.89 23.67 31.19
N VAL A 34 -22.15 22.60 30.82
CA VAL A 34 -20.77 22.70 30.29
C VAL A 34 -20.71 22.77 28.76
N ALA A 35 -21.60 22.05 28.09
CA ALA A 35 -21.65 21.96 26.64
C ALA A 35 -22.29 23.20 26.01
N LYS A 36 -23.30 23.85 26.62
CA LYS A 36 -23.86 25.11 26.06
C LYS A 36 -22.80 26.18 25.78
N PRO A 37 -21.94 26.58 26.75
CA PRO A 37 -20.98 27.65 26.52
C PRO A 37 -19.90 27.28 25.48
N LEU A 38 -19.66 25.99 25.24
CA LEU A 38 -18.78 25.50 24.17
C LEU A 38 -19.48 25.36 22.81
N LEU A 39 -20.72 24.85 22.81
CA LEU A 39 -21.50 24.56 21.60
C LEU A 39 -21.97 25.82 20.90
N VAL A 40 -22.43 26.83 21.63
CA VAL A 40 -22.93 28.09 21.04
C VAL A 40 -21.87 28.77 20.16
N PRO A 41 -20.64 29.07 20.64
CA PRO A 41 -19.61 29.67 19.80
C PRO A 41 -19.13 28.74 18.69
N LEU A 42 -19.08 27.42 18.93
CA LEU A 42 -18.71 26.44 17.90
C LEU A 42 -19.74 26.42 16.76
N VAL A 43 -21.03 26.45 17.09
CA VAL A 43 -22.13 26.51 16.13
C VAL A 43 -22.10 27.82 15.35
N ASP A 44 -21.95 28.95 16.04
CA ASP A 44 -21.87 30.25 15.38
C ASP A 44 -20.68 30.31 14.43
N LEU A 45 -19.57 29.66 14.77
CA LEU A 45 -18.41 29.53 13.91
C LEU A 45 -18.70 28.61 12.70
N ILE A 46 -19.33 27.45 12.91
CA ILE A 46 -19.70 26.49 11.86
C ILE A 46 -20.70 27.11 10.85
N ASN A 47 -21.57 28.00 11.31
CA ASN A 47 -22.54 28.68 10.46
C ASN A 47 -21.93 29.80 9.62
N LYS A 48 -20.71 30.25 9.90
CA LYS A 48 -20.03 31.24 9.05
C LYS A 48 -19.53 30.57 7.76
N PRO A 49 -19.87 31.09 6.57
CA PRO A 49 -19.35 30.58 5.30
C PRO A 49 -17.82 30.53 5.25
N SER A 50 -17.14 31.51 5.88
CA SER A 50 -15.68 31.58 5.95
C SER A 50 -15.06 30.36 6.65
N PHE A 51 -15.73 29.79 7.66
CA PHE A 51 -15.22 28.63 8.38
C PHE A 51 -15.09 27.42 7.46
N VAL A 52 -16.09 27.19 6.62
CA VAL A 52 -16.11 26.07 5.65
C VAL A 52 -14.93 26.17 4.69
N TYR A 53 -14.69 27.35 4.12
CA TYR A 53 -13.56 27.55 3.21
C TYR A 53 -12.22 27.35 3.90
N VAL A 54 -12.05 27.90 5.11
CA VAL A 54 -10.83 27.74 5.90
C VAL A 54 -10.56 26.27 6.23
N VAL A 55 -11.58 25.53 6.67
CA VAL A 55 -11.45 24.10 6.99
C VAL A 55 -11.11 23.28 5.74
N SER A 56 -11.80 23.51 4.62
CA SER A 56 -11.52 22.80 3.37
C SER A 56 -10.11 23.07 2.84
N ILE A 57 -9.66 24.32 2.87
CA ILE A 57 -8.28 24.70 2.51
C ILE A 57 -7.29 24.04 3.47
N PHE A 58 -7.56 24.04 4.77
CA PHE A 58 -6.71 23.40 5.77
C PHE A 58 -6.60 21.88 5.55
N ILE A 59 -7.71 21.20 5.26
CA ILE A 59 -7.73 19.77 4.92
C ILE A 59 -6.84 19.51 3.70
N LEU A 60 -7.01 20.28 2.62
CA LEU A 60 -6.20 20.14 1.40
C LEU A 60 -4.71 20.42 1.66
N LEU A 61 -4.38 21.50 2.35
CA LEU A 61 -3.00 21.86 2.69
C LEU A 61 -2.35 20.80 3.58
N SER A 62 -3.09 20.24 4.54
CA SER A 62 -2.59 19.17 5.39
C SER A 62 -2.25 17.92 4.57
N ALA A 63 -3.09 17.56 3.60
CA ALA A 63 -2.85 16.42 2.71
C ALA A 63 -1.63 16.64 1.82
N VAL A 64 -1.50 17.84 1.24
CA VAL A 64 -0.30 18.23 0.48
C VAL A 64 0.95 18.18 1.37
N GLY A 65 0.88 18.69 2.59
CA GLY A 65 1.97 18.67 3.56
C GLY A 65 2.40 17.23 3.90
N VAL A 66 1.45 16.33 4.17
CA VAL A 66 1.70 14.90 4.40
C VAL A 66 2.34 14.25 3.17
N CYS A 67 1.83 14.53 1.97
CA CYS A 67 2.40 14.02 0.72
C CYS A 67 3.85 14.47 0.51
N ILE A 68 4.13 15.77 0.68
CA ILE A 68 5.48 16.34 0.55
C ILE A 68 6.40 15.75 1.62
N TYR A 69 5.95 15.69 2.86
CA TYR A 69 6.72 15.13 3.97
C TYR A 69 7.09 13.67 3.70
N TYR A 70 6.11 12.83 3.34
CA TYR A 70 6.33 11.43 3.00
C TYR A 70 7.30 11.28 1.82
N TRP A 71 7.11 12.06 0.76
CA TRP A 71 8.00 12.02 -0.40
C TRP A 71 9.44 12.38 -0.04
N LEU A 72 9.65 13.46 0.72
CA LEU A 72 10.99 13.94 1.06
C LEU A 72 11.69 13.10 2.13
N ARG A 73 10.95 12.59 3.12
CA ARG A 73 11.51 11.85 4.25
C ARG A 73 11.60 10.34 4.04
N VAL A 74 10.74 9.76 3.22
CA VAL A 74 10.65 8.29 3.06
C VAL A 74 11.01 7.89 1.64
N ALA A 75 10.26 8.35 0.63
CA ALA A 75 10.44 7.86 -0.75
C ALA A 75 11.77 8.29 -1.37
N ARG A 76 12.12 9.58 -1.31
CA ARG A 76 13.33 10.13 -1.91
C ARG A 76 14.64 9.55 -1.33
N PRO A 77 14.83 9.40 0.00
CA PRO A 77 16.05 8.81 0.53
C PRO A 77 16.18 7.33 0.17
N GLU A 78 15.09 6.55 0.19
CA GLU A 78 15.13 5.14 -0.24
C GLU A 78 15.48 5.00 -1.72
N LEU A 79 14.88 5.83 -2.59
CA LEU A 79 15.26 5.86 -4.01
C LEU A 79 16.73 6.21 -4.21
N ARG A 80 17.28 7.16 -3.44
CA ARG A 80 18.70 7.51 -3.50
C ARG A 80 19.59 6.37 -3.01
N ARG A 81 19.20 5.66 -1.95
CA ARG A 81 19.91 4.49 -1.43
C ARG A 81 19.97 3.38 -2.48
N LEU A 82 18.83 3.04 -3.08
CA LEU A 82 18.74 2.03 -4.14
C LEU A 82 19.57 2.41 -5.38
N ARG A 83 19.50 3.67 -5.83
CA ARG A 83 20.33 4.13 -6.97
C ARG A 83 21.83 4.10 -6.67
N ARG A 84 22.24 4.44 -5.44
CA ARG A 84 23.64 4.33 -5.02
C ARG A 84 24.08 2.87 -4.97
N LEU A 85 23.22 1.98 -4.51
CA LEU A 85 23.47 0.55 -4.46
C LEU A 85 23.59 -0.05 -5.87
N GLU A 86 22.65 0.28 -6.77
CA GLU A 86 22.72 -0.07 -8.20
C GLU A 86 24.03 0.42 -8.82
N GLY A 87 24.42 1.67 -8.58
CA GLY A 87 25.70 2.22 -9.04
C GLY A 87 26.92 1.50 -8.47
N ALA A 88 26.90 1.17 -7.17
CA ALA A 88 27.96 0.41 -6.51
C ALA A 88 28.11 -0.98 -7.13
N ILE A 89 27.01 -1.71 -7.34
CA ILE A 89 27.01 -3.03 -7.99
C ILE A 89 27.55 -2.95 -9.41
N ARG A 90 27.11 -1.96 -10.20
CA ARG A 90 27.62 -1.77 -11.57
C ARG A 90 29.09 -1.35 -11.63
N SER A 91 29.60 -0.72 -10.58
CA SER A 91 31.01 -0.34 -10.47
C SER A 91 31.93 -1.47 -10.01
N LEU A 92 31.37 -2.57 -9.49
CA LEU A 92 32.14 -3.79 -9.24
C LEU A 92 32.63 -4.30 -10.60
N ALA A 93 33.95 -4.25 -10.81
CA ALA A 93 34.52 -4.66 -12.09
C ALA A 93 34.12 -6.10 -12.42
N GLY A 94 33.94 -6.38 -13.71
CA GLY A 94 33.58 -7.72 -14.16
C GLY A 94 34.60 -8.76 -13.69
N PRO A 95 34.16 -9.98 -13.33
CA PRO A 95 35.04 -11.04 -12.80
C PRO A 95 36.25 -11.33 -13.69
N ARG A 96 36.06 -11.18 -15.01
CA ARG A 96 37.08 -11.41 -16.05
C ARG A 96 38.28 -10.48 -15.98
N GLN A 97 38.13 -9.28 -15.40
CA GLN A 97 39.16 -8.25 -15.43
C GLN A 97 40.16 -8.35 -14.28
N ARG A 98 39.83 -9.05 -13.20
CA ARG A 98 40.63 -9.03 -11.97
C ARG A 98 41.26 -10.37 -11.57
N GLY A 99 40.97 -11.46 -12.28
CA GLY A 99 41.50 -12.79 -11.92
C GLY A 99 41.16 -13.22 -10.49
N HIS A 100 40.11 -12.63 -9.90
CA HIS A 100 39.71 -12.94 -8.53
C HIS A 100 38.99 -14.29 -8.50
N ASP A 101 39.17 -15.02 -7.40
CA ASP A 101 38.37 -16.19 -7.09
C ASP A 101 36.89 -15.77 -6.99
N GLY A 102 35.98 -16.61 -7.48
CA GLY A 102 34.55 -16.31 -7.47
C GLY A 102 34.00 -16.14 -6.04
N ALA A 103 34.67 -16.73 -5.04
CA ALA A 103 34.38 -16.51 -3.63
C ALA A 103 34.62 -15.05 -3.19
N ASP A 104 35.71 -14.42 -3.64
CA ASP A 104 36.04 -13.03 -3.29
C ASP A 104 35.07 -12.05 -3.94
N ALA A 105 34.71 -12.28 -5.21
CA ALA A 105 33.73 -11.47 -5.91
C ALA A 105 32.33 -11.57 -5.26
N LEU A 106 31.94 -12.76 -4.82
CA LEU A 106 30.70 -12.96 -4.08
C LEU A 106 30.74 -12.24 -2.72
N ALA A 107 31.87 -12.29 -2.00
CA ALA A 107 32.04 -11.55 -0.75
C ALA A 107 31.99 -10.03 -0.97
N GLU A 108 32.56 -9.52 -2.06
CA GLU A 108 32.51 -8.10 -2.43
C GLU A 108 31.07 -7.65 -2.72
N LEU A 109 30.32 -8.43 -3.50
CA LEU A 109 28.90 -8.18 -3.75
C LEU A 109 28.09 -8.23 -2.44
N GLY A 110 28.41 -9.16 -1.55
CA GLY A 110 27.79 -9.26 -0.23
C GLY A 110 28.11 -8.10 0.71
N ARG A 111 29.29 -7.49 0.60
CA ARG A 111 29.64 -6.26 1.34
C ARG A 111 28.80 -5.06 0.88
N VAL A 112 28.40 -5.04 -0.39
CA VAL A 112 27.56 -4.00 -0.98
C VAL A 112 26.08 -4.23 -0.64
N LEU A 113 25.58 -5.46 -0.79
CA LEU A 113 24.18 -5.82 -0.55
C LEU A 113 23.83 -6.00 0.94
N GLY A 114 24.75 -6.52 1.75
CA GLY A 114 24.53 -6.89 3.15
C GLY A 114 24.06 -5.74 4.06
N PRO A 115 24.62 -4.52 3.97
CA PRO A 115 24.14 -3.38 4.75
C PRO A 115 22.73 -2.91 4.37
N ALA A 116 22.24 -3.28 3.18
CA ALA A 116 20.90 -2.93 2.75
C ALA A 116 19.90 -3.87 3.41
N ALA A 117 19.21 -3.39 4.44
CA ALA A 117 18.21 -4.15 5.21
C ALA A 117 17.14 -4.84 4.34
N VAL A 118 16.88 -4.34 3.13
CA VAL A 118 15.93 -4.91 2.17
C VAL A 118 16.44 -6.21 1.53
N PHE A 119 17.75 -6.33 1.31
CA PHE A 119 18.36 -7.46 0.60
C PHE A 119 19.14 -8.40 1.52
N GLY A 120 19.40 -8.00 2.76
CA GLY A 120 20.20 -8.77 3.71
C GLY A 120 19.75 -10.23 3.90
N PRO A 121 18.46 -10.51 4.19
CA PRO A 121 17.99 -11.88 4.43
C PRO A 121 18.12 -12.79 3.18
N SER A 122 17.58 -12.37 2.04
CA SER A 122 17.71 -13.06 0.75
C SER A 122 19.16 -13.25 0.35
N TRP A 123 20.00 -12.23 0.53
CA TRP A 123 21.43 -12.36 0.25
C TRP A 123 22.11 -13.39 1.17
N ALA A 124 21.80 -13.40 2.47
CA ALA A 124 22.36 -14.35 3.42
C ALA A 124 21.95 -15.79 3.08
N ALA A 125 20.69 -16.01 2.66
CA ALA A 125 20.21 -17.31 2.20
C ALA A 125 20.93 -17.77 0.92
N TYR A 126 21.05 -16.88 -0.08
CA TYR A 126 21.77 -17.17 -1.32
C TYR A 126 23.25 -17.48 -1.09
N HIS A 127 23.92 -16.66 -0.29
CA HIS A 127 25.33 -16.82 0.06
C HIS A 127 25.58 -18.08 0.92
N GLY A 128 24.63 -18.46 1.77
CA GLY A 128 24.69 -19.71 2.54
C GLY A 128 24.63 -20.96 1.65
N GLU A 129 23.91 -20.90 0.53
CA GLU A 129 23.96 -21.97 -0.49
C GLU A 129 25.30 -21.99 -1.21
N ALA A 130 25.79 -20.82 -1.65
CA ALA A 130 27.09 -20.72 -2.33
C ALA A 130 28.25 -21.27 -1.50
N ARG A 131 28.25 -21.00 -0.17
CA ARG A 131 29.25 -21.53 0.76
C ARG A 131 29.17 -23.04 0.94
N ARG A 132 27.98 -23.64 0.85
CA ARG A 132 27.81 -25.09 0.99
C ARG A 132 28.30 -25.84 -0.25
N THR A 133 28.11 -25.28 -1.44
CA THR A 133 28.50 -25.93 -2.71
C THR A 133 29.90 -25.54 -3.17
N GLY A 134 30.47 -24.47 -2.59
CA GLY A 134 31.74 -23.89 -3.05
C GLY A 134 31.65 -23.24 -4.43
N ARG A 135 30.45 -23.02 -4.96
CA ARG A 135 30.18 -22.48 -6.29
C ARG A 135 29.00 -21.50 -6.23
N VAL A 136 28.94 -20.57 -7.18
CA VAL A 136 27.76 -19.70 -7.31
C VAL A 136 26.55 -20.58 -7.66
N PRO A 137 25.44 -20.51 -6.89
CA PRO A 137 24.24 -21.28 -7.17
C PRO A 137 23.75 -21.06 -8.60
N ALA A 138 23.33 -22.14 -9.27
CA ALA A 138 22.77 -22.07 -10.62
C ALA A 138 21.44 -21.30 -10.65
N ALA A 139 20.71 -21.31 -9.54
CA ALA A 139 19.48 -20.55 -9.39
C ALA A 139 19.77 -19.03 -9.40
N PRO A 140 18.92 -18.23 -10.08
CA PRO A 140 19.03 -16.77 -10.05
C PRO A 140 18.68 -16.23 -8.67
N TYR A 141 19.26 -15.08 -8.32
CA TYR A 141 19.01 -14.41 -7.04
C TYR A 141 17.67 -13.65 -7.04
N ALA A 142 17.21 -13.15 -8.21
CA ALA A 142 15.99 -12.34 -8.30
C ALA A 142 14.73 -12.92 -7.63
N PRO A 143 14.36 -14.20 -7.82
CA PRO A 143 13.14 -14.73 -7.23
C PRO A 143 13.15 -14.64 -5.69
N LEU A 144 14.30 -14.90 -5.07
CA LEU A 144 14.47 -14.85 -3.62
C LEU A 144 14.39 -13.41 -3.11
N ALA A 145 15.07 -12.48 -3.77
CA ALA A 145 15.05 -11.07 -3.41
C ALA A 145 13.67 -10.41 -3.60
N LEU A 146 12.93 -10.80 -4.64
CA LEU A 146 11.57 -10.29 -4.90
C LEU A 146 10.56 -10.78 -3.86
N HIS A 147 10.73 -12.00 -3.34
CA HIS A 147 9.88 -12.54 -2.28
C HIS A 147 10.01 -11.71 -0.99
N ASP A 148 11.24 -11.44 -0.55
CA ASP A 148 11.52 -10.63 0.64
C ASP A 148 11.04 -9.17 0.49
N LEU A 149 11.17 -8.61 -0.72
CA LEU A 149 10.69 -7.26 -1.01
C LEU A 149 9.19 -7.12 -0.70
N GLY A 150 8.40 -8.12 -1.08
CA GLY A 150 6.96 -8.15 -0.82
C GLY A 150 6.63 -8.21 0.68
N ALA A 151 7.39 -8.97 1.46
CA ALA A 151 7.20 -9.08 2.91
C ALA A 151 7.51 -7.76 3.65
N ILE A 152 8.54 -7.03 3.21
CA ILE A 152 8.93 -5.74 3.81
C ILE A 152 7.96 -4.62 3.41
N GLU A 153 7.43 -4.64 2.18
CA GLU A 153 6.39 -3.70 1.74
C GLU A 153 5.12 -3.82 2.59
N GLY A 154 4.73 -5.04 2.97
CA GLY A 154 3.57 -5.30 3.82
C GLY A 154 3.68 -4.71 5.23
N THR A 155 4.89 -4.64 5.80
CA THR A 155 5.13 -4.15 7.17
C THR A 155 5.34 -2.64 7.24
N ARG A 156 5.96 -2.02 6.22
CA ARG A 156 6.24 -0.56 6.21
C ARG A 156 5.11 0.29 5.64
N GLY A 157 4.16 -0.31 4.93
CA GLY A 157 3.03 0.41 4.30
C GLY A 157 1.92 0.86 5.25
N GLY A 158 1.85 0.34 6.47
CA GLY A 158 0.65 0.39 7.31
C GLY A 158 0.07 1.80 7.55
N LEU A 159 0.89 2.77 7.96
CA LEU A 159 0.39 4.12 8.27
C LEU A 159 -0.08 4.88 7.01
N MET A 160 0.71 4.79 5.92
CA MET A 160 0.40 5.51 4.68
C MET A 160 -0.80 4.90 3.96
N GLN A 161 -1.00 3.58 4.08
CA GLN A 161 -2.19 2.90 3.57
C GLN A 161 -3.46 3.25 4.36
N ALA A 162 -3.34 3.55 5.66
CA ALA A 162 -4.47 3.93 6.50
C ALA A 162 -4.88 5.42 6.34
N LEU A 163 -3.93 6.30 6.01
CA LEU A 163 -4.16 7.76 5.93
C LEU A 163 -5.33 8.17 5.01
N PRO A 164 -5.46 7.66 3.77
CA PRO A 164 -6.63 7.96 2.93
C PRO A 164 -7.96 7.63 3.62
N GLY A 165 -8.01 6.52 4.36
CA GLY A 165 -9.16 6.13 5.16
C GLY A 165 -9.50 7.17 6.22
N TYR A 166 -8.52 7.66 6.96
CA TYR A 166 -8.73 8.70 7.98
C TYR A 166 -9.28 10.01 7.40
N TYR A 167 -8.75 10.48 6.26
CA TYR A 167 -9.28 11.68 5.60
C TYR A 167 -10.72 11.50 5.15
N THR A 168 -11.03 10.34 4.56
CA THR A 168 -12.40 10.02 4.10
C THR A 168 -13.38 9.95 5.28
N SER A 169 -13.01 9.23 6.35
CA SER A 169 -13.83 9.13 7.56
C SER A 169 -14.00 10.48 8.26
N ALA A 170 -12.95 11.30 8.34
CA ALA A 170 -13.03 12.64 8.92
C ALA A 170 -13.99 13.54 8.14
N GLY A 171 -13.95 13.49 6.80
CA GLY A 171 -14.88 14.20 5.94
C GLY A 171 -16.34 13.76 6.16
N LEU A 172 -16.57 12.45 6.26
CA LEU A 172 -17.91 11.89 6.53
C LEU A 172 -18.43 12.32 7.91
N VAL A 173 -17.63 12.19 8.96
CA VAL A 173 -18.02 12.63 10.31
C VAL A 173 -18.36 14.12 10.33
N LEU A 174 -17.53 14.95 9.70
CA LEU A 174 -17.72 16.39 9.69
C LEU A 174 -18.97 16.82 8.91
N THR A 175 -19.28 16.14 7.80
CA THR A 175 -20.52 16.37 7.06
C THR A 175 -21.75 15.93 7.84
N PHE A 176 -21.70 14.76 8.47
CA PHE A 176 -22.79 14.25 9.29
C PHE A 176 -23.10 15.17 10.48
N VAL A 177 -22.09 15.53 11.27
CA VAL A 177 -22.24 16.48 12.38
C VAL A 177 -22.80 17.80 11.88
N GLY A 178 -22.29 18.29 10.76
CA GLY A 178 -22.82 19.49 10.13
C GLY A 178 -24.31 19.39 9.83
N LEU A 179 -24.75 18.31 9.19
CA LEU A 179 -26.16 18.12 8.81
C LEU A 179 -27.07 18.05 10.03
N VAL A 180 -26.67 17.32 11.07
CA VAL A 180 -27.41 17.23 12.34
C VAL A 180 -27.60 18.62 12.97
N VAL A 181 -26.54 19.44 13.01
CA VAL A 181 -26.61 20.81 13.53
C VAL A 181 -27.54 21.68 12.67
N ALA A 182 -27.44 21.61 11.34
CA ALA A 182 -28.31 22.38 10.45
C ALA A 182 -29.79 22.00 10.62
N LEU A 183 -30.09 20.71 10.76
CA LEU A 183 -31.45 20.21 10.96
C LEU A 183 -32.02 20.65 12.30
N TYR A 184 -31.20 20.66 13.37
CA TYR A 184 -31.61 21.17 14.68
C TYR A 184 -32.07 22.63 14.62
N PHE A 185 -31.35 23.50 13.89
CA PHE A 185 -31.73 24.90 13.74
C PHE A 185 -32.96 25.09 12.84
N ALA A 186 -33.08 24.32 11.75
CA ALA A 186 -34.26 24.37 10.92
C ALA A 186 -35.51 23.92 11.69
N GLY A 187 -35.41 22.87 12.50
CA GLY A 187 -36.50 22.38 13.35
C GLY A 187 -37.03 23.46 14.30
N LYS A 188 -36.14 24.28 14.89
CA LYS A 188 -36.56 25.43 15.71
C LYS A 188 -37.28 26.50 14.91
N GLY A 189 -36.83 26.79 13.69
CA GLY A 189 -37.48 27.77 12.81
C GLY A 189 -38.89 27.37 12.39
N PHE A 190 -39.19 26.07 12.24
CA PHE A 190 -40.54 25.61 11.92
C PHE A 190 -41.52 25.71 13.10
N GLN A 191 -41.03 25.74 14.34
CA GLN A 191 -41.89 25.79 15.53
C GLN A 191 -42.41 27.19 15.83
N SER A 192 -41.92 28.24 15.18
CA SER A 192 -42.36 29.62 15.42
C SER A 192 -43.72 29.97 14.80
N GLY A 193 -44.22 29.16 13.86
CA GLY A 193 -45.53 29.34 13.23
C GLY A 193 -45.58 30.41 12.12
N ASP A 194 -44.48 31.11 11.85
CA ASP A 194 -44.38 32.10 10.75
C ASP A 194 -43.85 31.46 9.46
N VAL A 195 -44.61 31.62 8.37
CA VAL A 195 -44.25 31.14 7.03
C VAL A 195 -42.99 31.83 6.51
N GLY A 196 -42.77 33.10 6.86
CA GLY A 196 -41.58 33.85 6.51
C GLY A 196 -40.32 33.26 7.14
N GLU A 197 -40.36 33.01 8.45
CA GLU A 197 -39.24 32.40 9.19
C GLU A 197 -38.95 30.96 8.72
N ALA A 198 -39.99 30.18 8.43
CA ALA A 198 -39.85 28.83 7.89
C ALA A 198 -39.11 28.83 6.54
N ARG A 199 -39.43 29.77 5.64
CA ARG A 199 -38.72 29.90 4.35
C ARG A 199 -37.26 30.28 4.54
N GLU A 200 -36.96 31.21 5.44
CA GLU A 200 -35.58 31.61 5.72
C GLU A 200 -34.77 30.46 6.33
N ALA A 201 -35.37 29.68 7.24
CA ALA A 201 -34.77 28.48 7.82
C ALA A 201 -34.42 27.44 6.75
N ILE A 202 -35.29 27.23 5.75
CA ILE A 202 -35.03 26.34 4.61
C ILE A 202 -33.83 26.83 3.77
N LEU A 203 -33.79 28.13 3.42
CA LEU A 203 -32.69 28.69 2.64
C LEU A 203 -31.36 28.60 3.38
N ARG A 204 -31.36 28.85 4.70
CA ARG A 204 -30.18 28.67 5.55
C ARG A 204 -29.74 27.21 5.59
N LEU A 205 -30.66 26.26 5.71
CA LEU A 205 -30.36 24.83 5.69
C LEU A 205 -29.75 24.40 4.35
N LEU A 206 -30.31 24.86 3.24
CA LEU A 206 -29.82 24.53 1.91
C LEU A 206 -28.38 25.03 1.71
N ASN A 207 -28.11 26.29 2.05
CA ASN A 207 -26.77 26.86 1.95
C ASN A 207 -25.79 26.15 2.89
N ALA A 208 -26.21 25.89 4.12
CA ALA A 208 -25.44 25.14 5.10
C ALA A 208 -25.12 23.72 4.61
N SER A 209 -26.02 23.06 3.89
CA SER A 209 -25.83 21.72 3.31
C SER A 209 -24.80 21.75 2.17
N SER A 210 -24.91 22.67 1.22
CA SER A 210 -23.95 22.84 0.12
C SER A 210 -22.52 23.06 0.61
N PHE A 211 -22.35 23.85 1.67
CA PHE A 211 -21.05 24.07 2.29
C PHE A 211 -20.47 22.82 2.95
N LYS A 212 -21.29 21.99 3.58
CA LYS A 212 -20.83 20.71 4.17
C LYS A 212 -20.41 19.74 3.09
N PHE A 213 -21.10 19.74 1.95
CA PHE A 213 -20.68 18.97 0.78
C PHE A 213 -19.27 19.36 0.31
N LEU A 214 -18.93 20.64 0.31
CA LEU A 214 -17.60 21.12 -0.07
C LEU A 214 -16.49 20.54 0.82
N ILE A 215 -16.72 20.46 2.13
CA ILE A 215 -15.80 19.81 3.08
C ILE A 215 -15.60 18.33 2.74
N SER A 216 -16.68 17.61 2.40
CA SER A 216 -16.62 16.21 1.95
C SER A 216 -15.75 16.06 0.71
N VAL A 217 -15.99 16.92 -0.29
CA VAL A 217 -15.23 16.92 -1.54
C VAL A 217 -13.75 17.18 -1.26
N ALA A 218 -13.41 18.17 -0.43
CA ALA A 218 -12.03 18.45 -0.04
C ALA A 218 -11.36 17.27 0.66
N ALA A 219 -12.07 16.60 1.57
CA ALA A 219 -11.58 15.42 2.27
C ALA A 219 -11.36 14.21 1.32
N LEU A 220 -12.29 13.98 0.39
CA LEU A 220 -12.17 12.92 -0.61
C LEU A 220 -11.02 13.22 -1.59
N SER A 221 -10.92 14.44 -2.10
CA SER A 221 -9.80 14.87 -2.95
C SER A 221 -8.46 14.69 -2.24
N SER A 222 -8.41 14.99 -0.95
CA SER A 222 -7.22 14.76 -0.10
C SER A 222 -6.87 13.28 0.01
N ALA A 223 -7.86 12.42 0.26
CA ALA A 223 -7.67 10.97 0.34
C ALA A 223 -7.18 10.38 -0.99
N LEU A 224 -7.73 10.84 -2.12
CA LEU A 224 -7.30 10.45 -3.46
C LEU A 224 -5.85 10.89 -3.73
N LEU A 225 -5.50 12.13 -3.37
CA LEU A 225 -4.16 12.66 -3.54
C LEU A 225 -3.12 11.83 -2.76
N ILE A 226 -3.41 11.53 -1.48
CA ILE A 226 -2.52 10.72 -0.63
C ILE A 226 -2.37 9.31 -1.22
N SER A 227 -3.46 8.69 -1.65
CA SER A 227 -3.44 7.35 -2.28
C SER A 227 -2.59 7.33 -3.54
N LEU A 228 -2.75 8.34 -4.40
CA LEU A 228 -1.98 8.48 -5.63
C LEU A 228 -0.49 8.61 -5.35
N VAL A 229 -0.11 9.50 -4.42
CA VAL A 229 1.30 9.72 -4.05
C VAL A 229 1.91 8.47 -3.42
N ALA A 230 1.19 7.76 -2.55
CA ALA A 230 1.64 6.50 -1.97
C ALA A 230 1.90 5.44 -3.06
N ASN A 231 0.95 5.24 -3.96
CA ASN A 231 1.05 4.27 -5.05
C ASN A 231 2.20 4.61 -6.03
N LEU A 232 2.36 5.88 -6.38
CA LEU A 232 3.47 6.34 -7.23
C LEU A 232 4.83 6.10 -6.56
N SER A 233 4.93 6.39 -5.25
CA SER A 233 6.15 6.22 -4.47
C SER A 233 6.54 4.75 -4.36
N HIS A 234 5.57 3.88 -4.01
CA HIS A 234 5.78 2.43 -3.96
C HIS A 234 6.22 1.89 -5.32
N SER A 235 5.54 2.30 -6.38
CA SER A 235 5.90 1.90 -7.75
C SER A 235 7.29 2.39 -8.17
N ALA A 236 7.72 3.57 -7.72
CA ALA A 236 9.05 4.08 -7.98
C ALA A 236 10.12 3.28 -7.22
N VAL A 237 9.91 3.00 -5.93
CA VAL A 237 10.83 2.22 -5.10
C VAL A 237 10.95 0.80 -5.63
N ARG A 238 9.84 0.14 -5.94
CA ARG A 238 9.82 -1.22 -6.50
C ARG A 238 10.56 -1.31 -7.83
N ARG A 239 10.40 -0.33 -8.72
CA ARG A 239 11.16 -0.26 -9.97
C ARG A 239 12.67 -0.10 -9.73
N ALA A 240 13.07 0.74 -8.77
CA ALA A 240 14.48 0.91 -8.43
C ALA A 240 15.08 -0.35 -7.79
N ALA A 241 14.33 -1.02 -6.92
CA ALA A 241 14.75 -2.28 -6.32
C ALA A 241 14.93 -3.39 -7.37
N ARG A 242 13.97 -3.54 -8.30
CA ARG A 242 14.09 -4.48 -9.43
C ARG A 242 15.35 -4.26 -10.26
N ARG A 243 15.65 -3.00 -10.64
CA ARG A 243 16.89 -2.68 -11.36
C ARG A 243 18.15 -3.05 -10.58
N THR A 244 18.12 -2.89 -9.25
CA THR A 244 19.24 -3.26 -8.38
C THR A 244 19.42 -4.78 -8.35
N ILE A 245 18.31 -5.52 -8.23
CA ILE A 245 18.30 -6.99 -8.28
C ILE A 245 18.81 -7.49 -9.63
N GLU A 246 18.31 -6.93 -10.74
CA GLU A 246 18.75 -7.26 -12.10
C GLU A 246 20.25 -7.00 -12.28
N ALA A 247 20.77 -5.89 -11.76
CA ALA A 247 22.20 -5.60 -11.80
C ALA A 247 23.03 -6.61 -10.99
N ALA A 248 22.52 -7.06 -9.84
CA ALA A 248 23.17 -8.10 -9.04
C ALA A 248 23.15 -9.45 -9.77
N ASP A 249 22.03 -9.83 -10.38
CA ASP A 249 21.92 -11.07 -11.16
C ASP A 249 22.84 -11.07 -12.37
N GLN A 250 22.93 -9.97 -13.12
CA GLN A 250 23.87 -9.83 -14.23
C GLN A 250 25.33 -10.04 -13.78
N HIS A 251 25.68 -9.56 -12.59
CA HIS A 251 27.01 -9.77 -12.02
C HIS A 251 27.23 -11.24 -11.61
N LEU A 252 26.22 -11.88 -11.03
CA LEU A 252 26.26 -13.30 -10.66
C LEU A 252 26.32 -14.21 -11.90
N ASP A 253 25.61 -13.88 -12.97
CA ASP A 253 25.64 -14.61 -14.25
C ASP A 253 27.04 -14.58 -14.85
N ALA A 254 27.71 -13.43 -14.80
CA ALA A 254 29.10 -13.30 -15.24
C ALA A 254 30.05 -14.17 -14.40
N LEU A 255 29.82 -14.27 -13.08
CA LEU A 255 30.59 -15.15 -12.20
C LEU A 255 30.34 -16.63 -12.52
N ARG A 256 29.09 -17.03 -12.72
CA ARG A 256 28.73 -18.39 -13.13
C ARG A 256 29.40 -18.74 -14.46
N ALA A 257 29.43 -17.83 -15.43
CA ALA A 257 30.10 -18.05 -16.71
C ALA A 257 31.61 -18.25 -16.57
N THR A 258 32.26 -17.62 -15.59
CA THR A 258 33.70 -17.86 -15.30
C THR A 258 33.97 -19.17 -14.55
N GLN A 259 33.00 -19.64 -13.76
CA GLN A 259 33.09 -20.90 -13.02
C GLN A 259 32.58 -22.11 -13.81
N ALA A 260 31.84 -21.87 -14.90
CA ALA A 260 31.40 -22.92 -15.78
C ALA A 260 32.65 -23.70 -16.22
N PRO A 261 32.65 -25.05 -16.05
CA PRO A 261 33.73 -25.84 -16.59
C PRO A 261 33.88 -25.48 -18.08
N PRO A 262 35.12 -25.42 -18.62
CA PRO A 262 35.31 -25.24 -20.05
C PRO A 262 34.38 -26.25 -20.72
N ALA A 263 33.47 -25.75 -21.56
CA ALA A 263 32.43 -26.59 -22.15
C ALA A 263 33.12 -27.84 -22.66
N ALA A 264 32.87 -28.97 -21.97
CA ALA A 264 33.36 -30.25 -22.48
C ALA A 264 32.81 -30.30 -23.90
N GLU A 265 33.69 -30.53 -24.89
CA GLU A 265 33.22 -30.73 -26.26
C GLU A 265 32.04 -31.68 -26.16
N PRO A 266 30.85 -31.29 -26.66
CA PRO A 266 29.64 -32.06 -26.43
C PRO A 266 29.94 -33.46 -26.91
N THR A 267 30.12 -34.38 -25.95
CA THR A 267 30.43 -35.75 -26.32
C THR A 267 29.26 -36.25 -27.16
N LEU A 268 29.56 -37.10 -28.15
CA LEU A 268 28.52 -37.63 -29.03
C LEU A 268 27.34 -38.19 -28.22
N THR A 269 27.62 -38.74 -27.04
CA THR A 269 26.68 -39.22 -26.03
C THR A 269 25.71 -38.14 -25.53
N ASP A 270 26.18 -36.94 -25.19
CA ASP A 270 25.32 -35.83 -24.76
C ASP A 270 24.38 -35.35 -25.88
N VAL A 271 24.87 -35.37 -27.13
CA VAL A 271 24.06 -35.00 -28.30
C VAL A 271 22.97 -36.05 -28.54
N VAL A 272 23.31 -37.34 -28.45
CA VAL A 272 22.36 -38.45 -28.58
C VAL A 272 21.30 -38.39 -27.49
N GLU A 273 21.71 -38.20 -26.23
CA GLU A 273 20.76 -38.13 -25.11
C GLU A 273 19.82 -36.92 -25.21
N ARG A 274 20.31 -35.81 -25.77
CA ARG A 274 19.50 -34.62 -26.03
C ARG A 274 18.51 -34.83 -27.19
N LEU A 275 18.91 -35.57 -28.23
CA LEU A 275 18.02 -35.99 -29.31
C LEU A 275 16.93 -36.94 -28.80
N ASP A 276 17.27 -37.90 -27.95
CA ASP A 276 16.30 -38.83 -27.36
C ASP A 276 15.26 -38.09 -26.52
N ARG A 277 15.68 -37.10 -25.72
CA ARG A 277 14.74 -36.25 -24.96
C ARG A 277 13.83 -35.41 -25.86
N LEU A 278 14.33 -34.92 -26.99
CA LEU A 278 13.52 -34.19 -27.96
C LEU A 278 12.51 -35.11 -28.66
N ILE A 279 12.92 -36.33 -29.03
CA ILE A 279 12.04 -37.34 -29.63
C ILE A 279 10.92 -37.71 -28.66
N ALA A 280 11.26 -37.99 -27.39
CA ALA A 280 10.27 -38.30 -26.36
C ALA A 280 9.29 -37.13 -26.14
N GLY A 281 9.78 -35.89 -26.14
CA GLY A 281 8.94 -34.70 -26.05
C GLY A 281 7.96 -34.56 -27.21
N ILE A 282 8.43 -34.80 -28.45
CA ILE A 282 7.60 -34.77 -29.67
C ILE A 282 6.55 -35.88 -29.63
N GLN A 283 6.91 -37.11 -29.23
CA GLN A 283 5.96 -38.21 -29.09
C GLN A 283 4.87 -37.90 -28.07
N THR A 284 5.25 -37.34 -26.92
CA THR A 284 4.27 -36.92 -25.89
C THR A 284 3.29 -35.87 -26.43
N LEU A 285 3.76 -34.98 -27.31
CA LEU A 285 2.95 -33.94 -27.93
C LEU A 285 2.03 -34.51 -29.03
N ALA A 286 2.53 -35.47 -29.81
CA ALA A 286 1.76 -36.20 -30.81
C ALA A 286 0.64 -37.03 -30.17
N ASP A 287 0.92 -37.74 -29.07
CA ASP A 287 -0.08 -38.50 -28.32
C ASP A 287 -1.18 -37.58 -27.78
N ARG A 288 -0.83 -36.40 -27.25
CA ARG A 288 -1.82 -35.41 -26.81
C ARG A 288 -2.73 -34.94 -27.95
N LEU A 289 -2.18 -34.75 -29.15
CA LEU A 289 -2.94 -34.35 -30.33
C LEU A 289 -3.77 -35.50 -30.92
N ALA A 290 -3.34 -36.74 -30.77
CA ALA A 290 -4.08 -37.92 -31.22
C ALA A 290 -5.24 -38.30 -30.28
N ILE A 291 -5.14 -37.95 -28.98
CA ILE A 291 -6.15 -38.27 -27.95
C ILE A 291 -7.25 -37.20 -27.85
N GLU A 292 -7.15 -36.07 -28.57
CA GLU A 292 -8.23 -35.10 -28.70
C GLU A 292 -9.00 -35.38 -30.01
N PRO A 293 -9.95 -36.35 -30.05
CA PRO A 293 -10.86 -36.43 -31.17
C PRO A 293 -11.59 -35.08 -31.25
N PRO A 294 -11.86 -34.54 -32.45
CA PRO A 294 -12.63 -33.31 -32.60
C PRO A 294 -14.01 -33.52 -31.98
N GLY A 295 -14.11 -33.16 -30.70
CA GLY A 295 -15.26 -33.34 -29.85
C GLY A 295 -16.33 -32.36 -30.29
N VAL A 296 -17.25 -32.89 -31.10
CA VAL A 296 -18.70 -32.72 -30.97
C VAL A 296 -19.06 -31.63 -29.93
N ARG A 297 -19.34 -30.42 -30.43
CA ARG A 297 -19.92 -29.34 -29.65
C ARG A 297 -21.15 -29.88 -28.93
N GLN A 298 -21.09 -30.00 -27.61
CA GLN A 298 -22.30 -30.22 -26.82
C GLN A 298 -23.25 -29.05 -27.09
N PRO A 299 -24.49 -29.29 -27.54
CA PRO A 299 -25.46 -28.22 -27.71
C PRO A 299 -25.73 -27.59 -26.34
N LEU A 300 -25.68 -26.26 -26.28
CA LEU A 300 -26.14 -25.50 -25.12
C LEU A 300 -27.63 -25.79 -24.93
N ASP A 301 -27.96 -26.52 -23.88
CA ASP A 301 -29.33 -26.57 -23.39
C ASP A 301 -29.70 -25.18 -22.87
N ALA A 302 -30.68 -24.59 -23.54
CA ALA A 302 -31.31 -23.34 -23.15
C ALA A 302 -32.35 -23.61 -22.05
N THR A 303 -32.10 -23.05 -20.87
CA THR A 303 -33.10 -22.75 -19.83
C THR A 303 -32.73 -21.47 -19.13
#